data_AF-A0A2N2M7J6-F1
#
_entry.id   AF-A0A2N2M7J6-F1
#
_cell.length_a   1.000
_cell.length_b   1.000
_cell.length_c   1.000
_cell.angle_alpha   90.00
_cell.angle_beta   90.00
_cell.angle_gamma   90.00
#
_symmetry.space_group_name_H-M   'P 1'
#
loop_
_entity.id
_entity.type
_entity.pdbx_description
1 polymer ?
#
loop_
_entity_poly.entity_id
_entity_poly.type
_entity_poly.pdbx_seq_one_letter_code
_entity_poly.pdbx_strand_id
1 'polypeptide(L)'
;RAAGFLAGLFTALGDAGKGILAGFVAASILPTSMWVKIIAVILAVVGQIFSVFLMEKTSEGKWVLKGGAGGSTTLGGAIALVPYSWMIILPLIVLVYLGIGYASITTISIAFFSLILFGYEAAAGLGPWEFVFYGAATLVIVLYALRPNLKRLAEGTERAVGLRALFEKKFKQKQSQEQ
;
A
#
# COMPACT_ATOMS: atom_id res chain seq x y z
N ARG A 1 -2.04 -0.02 -15.99
CA ARG A 1 -1.17 -0.40 -17.15
C ARG A 1 -1.88 -1.38 -18.08
N ALA A 2 -2.45 -2.48 -17.57
CA ALA A 2 -3.18 -3.45 -18.42
C ALA A 2 -4.43 -2.83 -19.08
N ALA A 3 -5.17 -2.01 -18.36
CA ALA A 3 -6.43 -1.39 -18.82
C ALA A 3 -6.40 0.16 -18.82
N GLY A 4 -5.20 0.78 -18.85
CA GLY A 4 -5.06 2.24 -18.83
C GLY A 4 -4.95 2.88 -17.43
N PHE A 5 -5.03 4.22 -17.38
CA PHE A 5 -4.94 5.04 -16.16
C PHE A 5 -6.24 5.02 -15.36
N LEU A 6 -7.38 5.29 -16.02
CA LEU A 6 -8.70 5.34 -15.39
C LEU A 6 -9.03 4.02 -14.68
N ALA A 7 -8.78 2.88 -15.33
CA ALA A 7 -8.96 1.58 -14.70
C ALA A 7 -8.11 1.42 -13.43
N GLY A 8 -6.84 1.87 -13.47
CA GLY A 8 -5.97 1.86 -12.28
C GLY A 8 -6.47 2.76 -11.16
N LEU A 9 -7.02 3.93 -11.50
CA LEU A 9 -7.62 4.85 -10.54
C LEU A 9 -8.86 4.22 -9.87
N PHE A 10 -9.78 3.66 -10.66
CA PHE A 10 -10.97 2.98 -10.11
C PHE A 10 -10.59 1.77 -9.25
N THR A 11 -9.59 0.97 -9.65
CA THR A 11 -9.08 -0.11 -8.80
C THR A 11 -8.50 0.44 -7.49
N ALA A 12 -7.69 1.51 -7.54
CA ALA A 12 -7.13 2.11 -6.34
C ALA A 12 -8.20 2.66 -5.40
N LEU A 13 -9.24 3.31 -5.95
CA LEU A 13 -10.38 3.80 -5.19
C LEU A 13 -11.19 2.65 -4.56
N GLY A 14 -11.44 1.57 -5.30
CA GLY A 14 -12.09 0.37 -4.76
C GLY A 14 -11.27 -0.30 -3.66
N ASP A 15 -9.95 -0.38 -3.85
CA ASP A 15 -9.02 -0.95 -2.87
C ASP A 15 -8.90 -0.12 -1.60
N ALA A 16 -8.96 1.21 -1.70
CA ALA A 16 -9.06 2.09 -0.54
C ALA A 16 -10.44 1.99 0.11
N GLY A 17 -11.50 1.98 -0.71
CA GLY A 17 -12.89 1.88 -0.30
C GLY A 17 -13.17 0.65 0.56
N LYS A 18 -12.64 -0.53 0.22
CA LYS A 18 -12.78 -1.72 1.08
C LYS A 18 -12.06 -1.61 2.42
N GLY A 19 -10.93 -0.91 2.48
CA GLY A 19 -10.23 -0.63 3.75
C GLY A 19 -11.07 0.27 4.66
N ILE A 20 -11.64 1.33 4.06
CA ILE A 20 -12.59 2.23 4.74
C ILE A 20 -13.82 1.45 5.22
N LEU A 21 -14.41 0.64 4.32
CA LEU A 21 -15.61 -0.14 4.60
C LEU A 21 -15.38 -1.16 5.72
N ALA A 22 -14.22 -1.83 5.75
CA ALA A 22 -13.89 -2.76 6.83
C ALA A 22 -13.89 -2.07 8.20
N GLY A 23 -13.29 -0.88 8.30
CA GLY A 23 -13.30 -0.10 9.54
C GLY A 23 -14.68 0.46 9.89
N PHE A 24 -15.48 0.84 8.89
CA PHE A 24 -16.87 1.28 9.08
C PHE A 24 -17.75 0.15 9.63
N VAL A 25 -17.74 -1.02 8.97
CA VAL A 25 -18.50 -2.20 9.40
C VAL A 25 -18.09 -2.62 10.81
N ALA A 26 -16.79 -2.66 11.10
CA ALA A 26 -16.31 -2.97 12.45
C ALA A 26 -16.84 -1.99 13.50
N ALA A 27 -16.83 -0.69 13.19
CA ALA A 27 -17.37 0.36 14.07
C ALA A 27 -18.90 0.28 14.20
N SER A 28 -19.63 -0.20 13.20
CA SER A 28 -21.09 -0.40 13.29
C SER A 28 -21.46 -1.58 14.18
N ILE A 29 -20.66 -2.66 14.20
CA ILE A 29 -20.96 -3.86 14.98
C ILE A 29 -20.46 -3.73 16.42
N LEU A 30 -19.23 -3.25 16.63
CA LEU A 30 -18.65 -3.01 17.97
C LEU A 30 -18.06 -1.60 18.07
N PRO A 31 -18.89 -0.56 18.27
CA PRO A 31 -18.44 0.83 18.31
C PRO A 31 -17.41 1.13 19.41
N THR A 32 -17.48 0.40 20.52
CA THR A 32 -16.63 0.62 21.71
C THR A 32 -15.27 -0.06 21.60
N SER A 33 -15.12 -1.06 20.72
CA SER A 33 -13.88 -1.84 20.63
C SER A 33 -12.98 -1.33 19.52
N MET A 34 -11.99 -0.52 19.91
CA MET A 34 -10.98 -0.01 19.00
C MET A 34 -10.15 -1.13 18.35
N TRP A 35 -9.83 -2.18 19.11
CA TRP A 35 -9.07 -3.32 18.62
C TRP A 35 -9.80 -4.06 17.51
N VAL A 36 -11.13 -4.23 17.60
CA VAL A 36 -11.92 -4.85 16.52
C VAL A 36 -11.80 -4.04 15.24
N LYS A 37 -11.88 -2.71 15.32
CA LYS A 37 -11.68 -1.83 14.17
C LYS A 37 -10.28 -1.94 13.57
N ILE A 38 -9.23 -1.90 14.40
CA ILE A 38 -7.83 -2.03 13.99
C ILE A 38 -7.58 -3.37 13.31
N ILE A 39 -8.00 -4.48 13.93
CA ILE A 39 -7.82 -5.81 13.37
C ILE A 39 -8.61 -5.97 12.07
N ALA A 40 -9.84 -5.44 11.99
CA ALA A 40 -10.62 -5.49 10.76
C ALA A 40 -9.91 -4.81 9.58
N VAL A 41 -9.34 -3.61 9.78
CA VAL A 41 -8.62 -2.92 8.70
C VAL A 41 -7.29 -3.59 8.37
N ILE A 42 -6.59 -4.21 9.34
CA ILE A 42 -5.39 -5.03 9.07
C ILE A 42 -5.78 -6.26 8.23
N LEU A 43 -6.86 -6.94 8.59
CA LEU A 43 -7.35 -8.10 7.83
C LEU A 43 -7.78 -7.72 6.41
N ALA A 44 -8.32 -6.51 6.20
CA ALA A 44 -8.59 -6.01 4.86
C ALA A 44 -7.29 -5.85 4.03
N VAL A 45 -6.21 -5.36 4.64
CA VAL A 45 -4.88 -5.27 3.98
C VAL A 45 -4.34 -6.67 3.69
N VAL A 46 -4.40 -7.59 4.66
CA VAL A 46 -3.97 -8.98 4.50
C VAL A 46 -4.75 -9.66 3.37
N GLY A 47 -6.07 -9.54 3.33
CA GLY A 47 -6.91 -10.13 2.29
C GLY A 47 -6.67 -9.53 0.89
N GLN A 48 -6.19 -8.29 0.80
CA GLN A 48 -5.76 -7.71 -0.48
C GLN A 48 -4.44 -8.29 -0.97
N ILE A 49 -3.50 -8.54 -0.05
CA ILE A 49 -2.17 -9.06 -0.37
C ILE A 49 -2.22 -10.57 -0.64
N PHE A 50 -2.94 -11.30 0.20
CA PHE A 50 -3.10 -12.75 0.17
C PHE A 50 -4.57 -13.09 -0.12
N SER A 51 -5.00 -12.85 -1.36
CA SER A 51 -6.40 -13.03 -1.71
C SER A 51 -6.74 -14.51 -1.86
N VAL A 52 -7.69 -14.99 -1.06
CA VAL A 52 -8.22 -16.36 -1.15
C VAL A 52 -8.87 -16.62 -2.51
N PHE A 53 -9.44 -15.59 -3.14
CA PHE A 53 -10.06 -15.68 -4.47
C PHE A 53 -9.06 -15.84 -5.61
N LEU A 54 -7.79 -15.51 -5.39
CA LEU A 54 -6.70 -15.63 -6.37
C LEU A 54 -5.72 -16.74 -5.98
N MET A 55 -6.22 -17.74 -5.27
CA MET A 55 -5.44 -18.92 -4.90
C MET A 55 -5.15 -19.77 -6.12
N GLU A 56 -3.87 -20.08 -6.34
CA GLU A 56 -3.40 -20.89 -7.46
C GLU A 56 -2.53 -22.04 -6.96
N LYS A 57 -2.56 -23.18 -7.67
CA LYS A 57 -1.71 -24.33 -7.38
C LYS A 57 -0.46 -24.24 -8.26
N THR A 58 0.70 -24.19 -7.61
CA THR A 58 2.01 -24.17 -8.29
C THR A 58 2.25 -25.49 -9.01
N SER A 59 3.13 -25.51 -10.01
CA SER A 59 3.58 -26.73 -10.72
C SER A 59 4.11 -27.84 -9.77
N GLU A 60 4.59 -27.45 -8.59
CA GLU A 60 5.03 -28.35 -7.50
C GLU A 60 3.88 -28.82 -6.57
N GLY A 61 2.63 -28.49 -6.88
CA GLY A 61 1.45 -28.86 -6.10
C GLY A 61 1.15 -27.98 -4.88
N LYS A 62 1.95 -26.93 -4.61
CA LYS A 62 1.77 -26.01 -3.47
C LYS A 62 0.73 -24.93 -3.76
N TRP A 63 -0.16 -24.67 -2.80
CA TRP A 63 -1.11 -23.55 -2.86
C TRP A 63 -0.41 -22.23 -2.57
N VAL A 64 -0.59 -21.25 -3.46
CA VAL A 64 -0.05 -19.89 -3.31
C VAL A 64 -1.19 -18.89 -3.45
N LEU A 65 -1.31 -18.02 -2.46
CA LEU A 65 -2.24 -16.89 -2.50
C LEU A 65 -1.57 -15.73 -3.24
N LYS A 66 -2.21 -15.27 -4.32
CA LYS A 66 -1.79 -14.06 -5.05
C LYS A 66 -2.66 -12.88 -4.67
N GLY A 67 -2.20 -11.66 -4.94
CA GLY A 67 -2.92 -10.44 -4.62
C GLY A 67 -2.18 -9.18 -5.03
N GLY A 68 -2.69 -8.05 -4.58
CA GLY A 68 -2.07 -6.74 -4.78
C GLY A 68 -0.96 -6.45 -3.76
N ALA A 69 -0.28 -5.31 -3.92
CA ALA A 69 0.78 -4.90 -2.99
C ALA A 69 0.26 -4.35 -1.64
N GLY A 70 -1.06 -4.12 -1.51
CA GLY A 70 -1.70 -3.66 -0.27
C GLY A 70 -1.68 -2.14 -0.03
N GLY A 71 -1.04 -1.33 -0.88
CA GLY A 71 -0.87 0.12 -0.68
C GLY A 71 -2.18 0.89 -0.53
N SER A 72 -3.06 0.85 -1.54
CA SER A 72 -4.33 1.59 -1.50
C SER A 72 -5.24 1.16 -0.36
N THR A 73 -5.26 -0.13 -0.02
CA THR A 73 -6.02 -0.66 1.12
C THR A 73 -5.43 -0.23 2.46
N THR A 74 -4.10 -0.08 2.55
CA THR A 74 -3.44 0.50 3.73
C THR A 74 -3.83 1.97 3.90
N LEU A 75 -3.86 2.76 2.81
CA LEU A 75 -4.39 4.12 2.87
C LEU A 75 -5.86 4.14 3.32
N GLY A 76 -6.68 3.24 2.78
CA GLY A 76 -8.08 3.09 3.17
C GLY A 76 -8.26 2.76 4.66
N GLY A 77 -7.45 1.84 5.19
CA GLY A 77 -7.46 1.51 6.62
C GLY A 77 -7.00 2.68 7.50
N ALA A 78 -5.98 3.43 7.06
CA ALA A 78 -5.55 4.65 7.74
C ALA A 78 -6.66 5.71 7.79
N ILE A 79 -7.40 5.92 6.69
CA ILE A 79 -8.58 6.80 6.64
C ILE A 79 -9.67 6.31 7.58
N ALA A 80 -9.89 5.00 7.65
CA ALA A 80 -10.90 4.43 8.52
C ALA A 80 -10.60 4.72 10.00
N LEU A 81 -9.33 4.66 10.41
CA LEU A 81 -8.90 4.96 11.78
C LEU A 81 -8.86 6.47 12.05
N VAL A 82 -8.25 7.24 11.14
CA VAL A 82 -8.09 8.69 11.22
C VAL A 82 -8.55 9.31 9.88
N PRO A 83 -9.77 9.87 9.82
CA PRO A 83 -10.38 10.31 8.56
C PRO A 83 -9.59 11.35 7.76
N TYR A 84 -8.82 12.23 8.40
CA TYR A 84 -8.03 13.26 7.73
C TYR A 84 -6.64 12.78 7.29
N SER A 85 -6.25 11.54 7.61
CA SER A 85 -4.91 11.01 7.31
C SER A 85 -4.55 11.05 5.82
N TRP A 86 -5.52 10.91 4.92
CA TRP A 86 -5.28 10.99 3.48
C TRP A 86 -4.75 12.35 3.03
N MET A 87 -5.13 13.44 3.70
CA MET A 87 -4.67 14.79 3.34
C MET A 87 -3.18 14.95 3.57
N ILE A 88 -2.59 14.14 4.46
CA ILE A 88 -1.17 14.15 4.80
C ILE A 88 -0.43 13.08 4.00
N ILE A 89 -0.94 11.83 4.02
CA ILE A 89 -0.27 10.69 3.40
C ILE A 89 -0.30 10.80 1.87
N LEU A 90 -1.41 11.23 1.27
CA LEU A 90 -1.56 11.25 -0.18
C LEU A 90 -0.56 12.19 -0.89
N PRO A 91 -0.34 13.44 -0.43
CA PRO A 91 0.71 14.29 -0.98
C PRO A 91 2.12 13.68 -0.84
N LEU A 92 2.44 13.10 0.32
CA LEU A 92 3.75 12.50 0.56
C LEU A 92 4.03 11.31 -0.37
N ILE A 93 3.03 10.47 -0.62
CA ILE A 93 3.19 9.32 -1.53
C ILE A 93 3.28 9.78 -2.99
N VAL A 94 2.64 10.89 -3.36
CA VAL A 94 2.78 11.48 -4.70
C VAL A 94 4.21 11.99 -4.88
N LEU A 95 4.79 12.65 -3.87
CA LEU A 95 6.18 13.07 -3.90
C LEU A 95 7.14 11.87 -4.02
N VAL A 96 6.91 10.80 -3.23
CA VAL A 96 7.70 9.57 -3.34
C VAL A 96 7.57 8.93 -4.72
N TYR A 97 6.35 8.83 -5.24
CA TYR A 97 6.09 8.22 -6.55
C TYR A 97 6.77 8.99 -7.68
N LEU A 98 6.74 10.32 -7.63
CA LEU A 98 7.35 11.18 -8.65
C LEU A 98 8.88 11.25 -8.51
N GLY A 99 9.40 11.33 -7.28
CA GLY A 99 10.82 11.47 -7.00
C GLY A 99 11.60 10.17 -7.10
N ILE A 100 11.11 9.09 -6.50
CA ILE A 100 11.81 7.79 -6.46
C ILE A 100 11.48 6.93 -7.69
N GLY A 101 10.22 6.92 -8.11
CA GLY A 101 9.78 6.21 -9.31
C GLY A 101 9.76 4.69 -9.18
N TYR A 102 9.53 4.13 -7.98
CA TYR A 102 9.31 2.70 -7.78
C TYR A 102 7.96 2.44 -7.09
N ALA A 103 7.15 1.53 -7.65
CA ALA A 103 5.83 1.21 -7.13
C ALA A 103 5.88 0.51 -5.75
N SER A 104 6.88 -0.34 -5.55
CA SER A 104 7.14 -1.02 -4.27
C SER A 104 7.47 -0.02 -3.16
N ILE A 105 8.36 0.94 -3.42
CA ILE A 105 8.70 2.00 -2.47
C ILE A 105 7.51 2.90 -2.17
N THR A 106 6.73 3.26 -3.18
CA THR A 106 5.49 4.05 -2.99
C THR A 106 4.52 3.32 -2.05
N THR A 107 4.38 2.01 -2.22
CA THR A 107 3.49 1.19 -1.40
C THR A 107 3.97 1.08 0.05
N ILE A 108 5.25 0.82 0.27
CA ILE A 108 5.86 0.78 1.61
C ILE A 108 5.72 2.14 2.32
N SER A 109 5.87 3.23 1.55
CA SER A 109 5.79 4.59 2.08
C SER A 109 4.42 4.93 2.66
N ILE A 110 3.33 4.37 2.12
CA ILE A 110 1.98 4.55 2.69
C ILE A 110 1.95 4.04 4.14
N ALA A 111 2.39 2.79 4.38
CA ALA A 111 2.41 2.20 5.72
C ALA A 111 3.39 2.92 6.66
N PHE A 112 4.54 3.32 6.14
CA PHE A 112 5.54 4.07 6.89
C PHE A 112 5.03 5.45 7.35
N PHE A 113 4.39 6.22 6.45
CA PHE A 113 3.82 7.52 6.82
C PHE A 113 2.60 7.37 7.73
N SER A 114 1.79 6.31 7.60
CA SER A 114 0.75 5.99 8.59
C SER A 114 1.34 5.76 9.98
N LEU A 115 2.44 4.99 10.08
CA LEU A 115 3.13 4.76 11.35
C LEU A 115 3.64 6.07 11.97
N ILE A 116 4.27 6.94 11.18
CA ILE A 116 4.76 8.24 11.66
C ILE A 116 3.61 9.12 12.12
N LEU A 117 2.56 9.25 11.30
CA LEU A 117 1.41 10.09 11.60
C LEU A 117 0.72 9.64 12.90
N PHE A 118 0.46 8.34 13.05
CA PHE A 118 -0.20 7.81 14.25
C PHE A 118 0.71 7.87 15.47
N GLY A 119 2.03 7.70 15.30
CA GLY A 119 3.00 7.91 16.37
C GLY A 119 3.01 9.37 16.85
N TYR A 120 2.95 10.32 15.92
CA TYR A 120 2.83 11.75 16.24
C TYR A 120 1.51 12.06 16.95
N GLU A 121 0.38 11.60 16.44
CA GLU A 121 -0.93 11.81 17.09
C GLU A 121 -0.97 11.24 18.50
N ALA A 122 -0.41 10.04 18.72
CA ALA A 122 -0.34 9.42 20.03
C ALA A 122 0.57 10.20 20.99
N ALA A 123 1.75 10.63 20.53
CA ALA A 123 2.68 11.43 21.33
C ALA A 123 2.13 12.83 21.67
N ALA A 124 1.34 13.42 20.76
CA ALA A 124 0.68 14.71 20.95
C ALA A 124 -0.62 14.62 21.76
N GLY A 125 -1.07 13.42 22.17
CA GLY A 125 -2.33 13.21 22.88
C GLY A 125 -3.59 13.40 22.02
N LEU A 126 -3.44 13.41 20.70
CA LEU A 126 -4.53 13.55 19.72
C LEU A 126 -5.16 12.21 19.35
N GLY A 127 -4.44 11.11 19.57
CA GLY A 127 -4.88 9.78 19.18
C GLY A 127 -4.40 8.67 20.14
N PRO A 128 -5.00 7.48 20.04
CA PRO A 128 -4.63 6.32 20.83
C PRO A 128 -3.34 5.66 20.30
N TRP A 129 -2.51 5.13 21.20
CA TRP A 129 -1.29 4.38 20.85
C TRP A 129 -1.60 3.11 20.04
N GLU A 130 -2.80 2.57 20.18
CA GLU A 130 -3.29 1.42 19.44
C GLU A 130 -3.30 1.65 17.91
N PHE A 131 -3.43 2.90 17.44
CA PHE A 131 -3.31 3.19 16.00
C PHE A 131 -1.86 3.05 15.52
N VAL A 132 -0.85 3.26 16.38
CA VAL A 132 0.55 3.00 16.06
C VAL A 132 0.76 1.52 15.74
N PHE A 133 0.05 0.63 16.43
CA PHE A 133 0.08 -0.80 16.12
C PHE A 133 -0.39 -1.10 14.69
N TYR A 134 -1.43 -0.42 14.21
CA TYR A 134 -1.85 -0.54 12.81
C TYR A 134 -0.73 -0.18 11.83
N GLY A 135 -0.09 0.97 12.04
CA GLY A 135 1.01 1.43 11.17
C GLY A 135 2.18 0.45 11.18
N ALA A 136 2.57 -0.03 12.36
CA ALA A 136 3.66 -0.99 12.51
C ALA A 136 3.33 -2.35 11.87
N ALA A 137 2.14 -2.90 12.15
CA ALA A 137 1.71 -4.18 11.63
C ALA A 137 1.60 -4.16 10.10
N THR A 138 0.94 -3.14 9.53
CA THR A 138 0.81 -3.00 8.08
C THR A 138 2.15 -2.77 7.39
N LEU A 139 3.08 -2.04 8.01
CA LEU A 139 4.43 -1.88 7.49
C LEU A 139 5.17 -3.22 7.41
N VAL A 140 5.13 -4.03 8.47
CA VAL A 140 5.73 -5.38 8.47
C VAL A 140 5.11 -6.29 7.40
N ILE A 141 3.78 -6.29 7.29
CA ILE A 141 3.03 -7.08 6.30
C ILE A 141 3.41 -6.67 4.88
N VAL A 142 3.43 -5.36 4.58
CA VAL A 142 3.76 -4.84 3.25
C VAL A 142 5.24 -5.09 2.91
N LEU A 143 6.15 -4.92 3.87
CA LEU A 143 7.56 -5.26 3.68
C LEU A 143 7.74 -6.75 3.37
N TYR A 144 7.02 -7.62 4.08
CA TYR A 144 7.01 -9.06 3.80
C TYR A 144 6.49 -9.37 2.40
N ALA A 145 5.36 -8.79 2.02
CA ALA A 145 4.73 -8.99 0.72
C ALA A 145 5.62 -8.52 -0.44
N LEU A 146 6.37 -7.44 -0.24
CA LEU A 146 7.23 -6.82 -1.24
C LEU A 146 8.69 -7.28 -1.18
N ARG A 147 9.03 -8.31 -0.39
CA ARG A 147 10.39 -8.90 -0.37
C ARG A 147 10.95 -9.19 -1.76
N PRO A 148 10.20 -9.79 -2.71
CA PRO A 148 10.70 -10.03 -4.07
C PRO A 148 11.00 -8.74 -4.83
N ASN A 149 10.18 -7.70 -4.64
CA ASN A 149 10.39 -6.38 -5.25
C ASN A 149 11.61 -5.66 -4.65
N LEU A 150 11.80 -5.76 -3.33
CA LEU A 150 12.97 -5.20 -2.64
C LEU A 150 14.26 -5.89 -3.09
N LYS A 151 14.23 -7.20 -3.31
CA LYS A 151 15.36 -7.94 -3.90
C LYS A 151 15.69 -7.41 -5.30
N ARG A 152 14.70 -7.30 -6.19
CA ARG A 152 14.91 -6.71 -7.53
C ARG A 152 15.38 -5.26 -7.47
N LEU A 153 14.95 -4.50 -6.46
CA LEU A 153 15.38 -3.12 -6.27
C LEU A 153 16.86 -3.05 -5.89
N ALA A 154 17.32 -3.90 -4.98
CA ALA A 154 18.72 -4.02 -4.62
C ALA A 154 19.60 -4.49 -5.80
N GLU A 155 19.04 -5.36 -6.66
CA GLU A 155 19.69 -5.83 -7.88
C GLU A 155 19.62 -4.80 -9.04
N GLY A 156 18.93 -3.68 -8.87
CA GLY A 156 18.72 -2.69 -9.93
C GLY A 156 17.81 -3.14 -11.08
N THR A 157 17.11 -4.26 -10.92
CA THR A 157 16.21 -4.86 -11.92
C THR A 157 14.73 -4.53 -11.67
N GLU A 158 14.42 -3.86 -10.55
CA GLU A 158 13.05 -3.43 -10.26
C GLU A 158 12.60 -2.41 -11.29
N ARG A 159 11.37 -2.59 -11.74
CA ARG A 159 10.82 -1.81 -12.82
C ARG A 159 10.48 -0.39 -12.35
N ALA A 160 11.09 0.60 -13.01
CA ALA A 160 10.75 2.00 -12.80
C ALA A 160 9.30 2.31 -13.24
N VAL A 161 8.70 3.29 -12.55
CA VAL A 161 7.38 3.88 -12.79
C VAL A 161 7.48 5.40 -12.72
N GLY A 162 6.40 6.11 -13.09
CA GLY A 162 6.35 7.57 -13.05
C GLY A 162 7.36 8.26 -13.98
N LEU A 163 7.94 9.37 -13.51
CA LEU A 163 8.89 10.19 -14.27
C LEU A 163 10.17 9.42 -14.60
N ARG A 164 10.66 8.59 -13.68
CA ARG A 164 11.88 7.79 -13.87
C ARG A 164 11.78 6.87 -15.09
N ALA A 165 10.63 6.22 -15.28
CA ALA A 165 10.38 5.38 -16.45
C ALA A 165 10.38 6.16 -17.77
N LEU A 166 9.90 7.41 -17.75
CA LEU A 166 9.94 8.29 -18.93
C LEU A 166 11.37 8.71 -19.27
N PHE A 167 12.18 9.05 -18.27
CA PHE A 167 13.58 9.39 -18.46
C PHE A 167 14.39 8.19 -18.97
N GLU A 168 14.25 7.01 -18.36
CA GLU A 168 14.94 5.78 -18.81
C GLU A 168 14.60 5.44 -20.27
N LYS A 169 13.35 5.64 -20.69
CA LYS A 169 12.95 5.43 -22.09
C LYS A 169 13.62 6.43 -23.03
N LYS A 170 13.64 7.72 -22.66
CA LYS A 170 14.29 8.77 -23.47
C LYS A 170 15.80 8.53 -23.60
N PHE A 171 16.48 8.14 -22.52
CA PHE A 171 17.91 7.84 -22.55
C PHE A 171 18.23 6.65 -23.47
N LYS A 172 17.46 5.57 -23.39
CA LYS A 172 17.64 4.42 -24.30
C LYS A 172 17.41 4.78 -25.77
N GLN A 173 16.39 5.59 -26.06
CA GLN A 173 16.12 6.05 -27.43
C GLN A 173 17.26 6.89 -28.00
N LYS A 174 17.89 7.75 -27.19
CA LYS A 174 19.03 8.56 -27.61
C LYS A 174 20.26 7.72 -27.93
N GLN A 175 20.57 6.71 -27.10
CA GLN A 175 21.70 5.80 -27.36
C GLN A 175 21.53 4.97 -28.63
N SER A 176 20.31 4.54 -28.96
CA SER A 176 20.03 3.79 -30.19
C SER A 176 20.03 4.65 -31.47
N GLN A 177 20.03 5.98 -31.34
CA GLN A 177 20.15 6.92 -32.47
C GLN A 177 21.59 7.37 -32.73
N GLU A 178 22.48 7.17 -31.75
CA GLU A 178 23.91 7.50 -31.82
C GLU A 178 24.79 6.29 -32.23
N GLN A 179 24.19 5.10 -32.39
CA GLN A 179 24.81 3.87 -32.92
C GLN A 179 24.35 3.59 -34.35
#